data_AF-A0A924ZUM4-F1
#
_entry.id   AF-A0A924ZUM4-F1
#
_cell.length_a   1.000
_cell.length_b   1.000
_cell.length_c   1.000
_cell.angle_alpha   90.00
_cell.angle_beta   90.00
_cell.angle_gamma   90.00
#
_symmetry.space_group_name_H-M   'P 1'
#
loop_
_entity.id
_entity.type
_entity.pdbx_description
1 polymer ?
#
loop_
_entity_poly.entity_id
_entity_poly.type
_entity_poly.pdbx_seq_one_letter_code
_entity_poly.pdbx_strand_id
1 'polypeptide(L)' 'MHKNIWAVGRNYADHAKEMNVSPPTEPLFFLKAGSSLNHEQVITLPEWSNDIHHEIEL' A
#
# COMPACT_ATOMS: atom_id res chain seq x y z
N MET A 1 -7.62 20.51 -0.02
CA MET A 1 -6.62 20.05 0.95
C MET A 1 -6.85 18.57 1.17
N HIS A 2 -5.98 17.73 0.61
CA HIS A 2 -6.20 16.28 0.61
C HIS A 2 -6.01 15.70 2.01
N LYS A 3 -6.97 14.88 2.41
CA LYS A 3 -7.05 14.26 3.73
C LYS A 3 -5.97 13.18 3.85
N ASN A 4 -5.49 12.97 5.08
CA ASN A 4 -4.63 11.84 5.45
C ASN A 4 -5.19 10.52 4.88
N ILE A 5 -4.34 9.71 4.25
CA ILE A 5 -4.72 8.39 3.70
C ILE A 5 -4.28 7.32 4.70
N TRP A 6 -5.25 6.75 5.42
CA TRP A 6 -5.02 5.61 6.30
C TRP A 6 -5.21 4.31 5.52
N ALA A 7 -4.27 3.38 5.67
CA ALA A 7 -4.30 2.07 5.03
C ALA A 7 -4.11 0.97 6.08
N VAL A 8 -4.55 -0.25 5.75
CA VAL A 8 -4.42 -1.44 6.60
C VAL A 8 -3.61 -2.50 5.85
N GLY A 9 -2.49 -2.93 6.44
CA GLY A 9 -1.64 -3.96 5.84
C GLY A 9 -2.15 -5.36 6.14
N ARG A 10 -1.94 -6.29 5.20
CA ARG A 10 -2.20 -7.74 5.37
C ARG A 10 -3.66 -8.06 5.76
N ASN A 11 -4.61 -7.33 5.18
CA ASN A 11 -6.04 -7.52 5.43
C ASN A 11 -6.69 -8.63 4.56
N TYR A 12 -5.89 -9.34 3.76
CA TYR A 12 -6.28 -10.51 2.98
C TYR A 12 -5.38 -11.70 3.34
N ALA A 13 -5.98 -12.82 3.72
CA ALA A 13 -5.24 -14.00 4.20
C ALA A 13 -4.26 -14.56 3.16
N ASP A 14 -4.63 -14.54 1.88
CA ASP A 14 -3.77 -15.07 0.81
C ASP A 14 -2.57 -14.16 0.52
N HIS A 15 -2.73 -12.84 0.66
CA HIS A 15 -1.61 -11.90 0.55
C HIS A 15 -0.61 -12.07 1.70
N ALA A 16 -1.07 -12.33 2.93
CA ALA A 16 -0.15 -12.68 4.03
C ALA A 16 0.64 -13.97 3.74
N LYS A 17 -0.02 -14.99 3.14
CA LYS A 17 0.66 -16.25 2.75
C LYS A 17 1.70 -16.05 1.66
N GLU A 18 1.43 -15.21 0.66
CA GLU A 18 2.39 -14.87 -0.41
C GLU A 18 3.72 -14.37 0.16
N MET A 19 3.62 -13.51 1.19
CA MET A 19 4.78 -12.96 1.90
C MET A 19 5.37 -13.93 2.94
N ASN A 20 4.86 -15.17 3.02
CA ASN A 20 5.24 -16.20 3.99
C ASN A 20 5.15 -15.72 5.45
N VAL A 21 4.11 -14.95 5.77
CA VAL A 21 3.82 -14.45 7.12
C VAL A 21 2.42 -14.85 7.57
N SER A 22 2.24 -14.99 8.89
CA SER A 22 0.90 -15.20 9.45
C SER A 22 0.05 -13.92 9.33
N PRO A 23 -1.27 -14.05 9.09
CA PRO A 23 -2.19 -12.93 9.25
C PRO A 23 -2.02 -12.27 10.63
N PRO A 24 -2.08 -10.93 10.71
CA PRO A 24 -1.91 -10.25 11.98
C PRO A 24 -3.10 -10.52 12.92
N THR A 25 -2.85 -10.55 14.23
CA THR A 25 -3.91 -10.73 15.24
C THR A 25 -4.68 -9.44 15.53
N GLU A 26 -4.12 -8.29 15.16
CA GLU A 26 -4.73 -6.97 15.26
C GLU A 26 -4.49 -6.18 13.95
N PRO A 27 -5.35 -5.23 13.58
CA PRO A 27 -5.17 -4.45 12.35
C PRO A 27 -3.86 -3.66 12.31
N LEU A 28 -3.12 -3.79 11.21
CA LEU A 28 -1.85 -3.08 10.99
C LEU A 28 -2.10 -1.78 10.22
N PHE A 29 -2.35 -0.69 10.93
CA PHE A 29 -2.55 0.62 10.29
C PHE A 29 -1.24 1.33 9.95
N PHE A 30 -1.22 1.99 8.80
CA PHE A 30 -0.16 2.92 8.41
C PHE A 30 -0.75 4.11 7.65
N LEU A 31 0.04 5.19 7.56
CA LEU A 31 -0.36 6.44 6.94
C LEU A 31 0.45 6.70 5.68
N LYS A 32 -0.23 7.00 4.58
CA LYS A 32 0.39 7.62 3.40
C LYS A 32 0.13 9.13 3.46
N ALA A 33 1.17 9.92 3.22
CA ALA A 33 1.05 11.37 3.16
C ALA A 33 0.05 11.78 2.06
N GLY A 34 -0.77 12.81 2.28
CA GLY A 34 -1.73 13.28 1.28
C GLY A 34 -1.07 13.72 -0.04
N SER A 35 0.21 14.10 -0.01
CA SER A 35 1.04 14.41 -1.18
C SER A 35 1.43 13.21 -2.03
N SER A 36 1.20 11.97 -1.56
CA SER A 36 1.46 10.74 -2.33
C SER A 36 0.31 10.37 -3.28
N LEU A 37 -0.83 11.03 -3.19
CA LEU A 37 -1.96 10.79 -4.07
C LEU A 37 -1.67 11.32 -5.48
N ASN A 38 -1.89 10.47 -6.47
CA ASN A 38 -1.77 10.81 -7.88
C ASN A 38 -3.12 10.59 -8.59
N HIS A 39 -3.57 11.57 -9.39
CA HIS A 39 -4.83 11.52 -10.16
C HIS A 39 -4.58 11.30 -11.67
N GLU A 40 -3.32 11.18 -12.08
CA GLU A 40 -2.93 10.97 -13.48
C GLU A 40 -3.20 9.52 -13.91
N GLN A 41 -3.41 9.32 -15.21
CA GLN A 41 -3.61 7.99 -15.79
C GLN A 41 -2.32 7.15 -15.84
N VAL A 42 -1.16 7.82 -15.80
CA VAL A 42 0.16 7.19 -15.89
C VAL A 42 0.93 7.51 -14.61
N ILE A 43 1.43 6.47 -13.94
CA ILE A 43 2.29 6.61 -12.76
C ILE A 43 3.74 6.49 -13.23
N THR A 44 4.52 7.56 -13.06
CA THR A 44 5.96 7.54 -13.26
C THR A 44 6.63 6.89 -12.05
N LEU A 45 7.34 5.78 -12.27
CA LEU A 45 8.08 5.11 -11.21
C LEU A 45 9.36 5.88 -10.87
N PRO A 46 9.79 5.87 -9.59
CA PRO A 46 11.02 6.53 -9.20
C PRO A 46 12.26 5.88 -9.82
N GLU A 47 13.12 6.67 -10.45
CA GLU A 47 14.35 6.18 -11.10
C GLU A 47 15.35 5.51 -10.13
N TRP A 48 15.23 5.78 -8.84
CA TRP A 48 16.12 5.25 -7.80
C TRP A 48 15.72 3.86 -7.29
N SER A 49 14.54 3.32 -7.65
CA SER A 49 14.10 1.98 -7.24
C SER A 49 13.93 1.06 -8.44
N ASN A 50 14.41 -0.17 -8.30
CA ASN A 50 14.13 -1.27 -9.22
C ASN A 50 13.10 -2.27 -8.66
N ASP A 51 12.55 -1.99 -7.47
CA ASP A 51 11.65 -2.88 -6.75
C ASP A 51 10.41 -2.07 -6.32
N ILE A 52 9.38 -2.10 -7.15
CA ILE A 52 8.11 -1.39 -6.93
C ILE A 52 6.97 -2.34 -7.27
N HIS A 53 6.12 -2.59 -6.29
CA HIS A 53 4.98 -3.49 -6.41
C HIS A 53 3.68 -2.71 -6.58
N HIS A 54 2.71 -3.30 -7.26
CA HIS A 54 1.34 -2.80 -7.29
C HIS A 54 0.50 -3.59 -6.29
N GLU A 55 -0.26 -2.87 -5.47
CA GLU A 55 -1.21 -3.43 -4.49
C GLU A 55 -2.54 -2.73 -4.71
N ILE A 56 -3.53 -3.46 -5.24
CA ILE A 56 -4.87 -2.92 -5.51
C ILE A 56 -5.78 -3.11 -4.30
N GLU A 57 -6.50 -2.07 -3.93
CA GLU A 57 -7.34 -2.02 -2.73
C GLU A 57 -8.72 -1.41 -3.05
N LEU A 58 -9.71 -1.61 -2.17
CA LEU A 58 -11.06 -1.04 -2.25
C LEU A 58 -11.10 0.45 -1.86
#